data_AF-A0A6I6FYG9-F1
#
_entry.id   AF-A0A6I6FYG9-F1
#
_cell.length_a   1.000
_cell.length_b   1.000
_cell.length_c   1.000
_cell.angle_alpha   90.00
_cell.angle_beta   90.00
_cell.angle_gamma   90.00
#
_symmetry.space_group_name_H-M   'P 1'
#
loop_
_entity.id
_entity.type
_entity.pdbx_description
1 polymer ?
#
loop_
_entity_poly.entity_id
_entity_poly.type
_entity_poly.pdbx_seq_one_letter_code
_entity_poly.pdbx_strand_id
1 'polypeptide(L)' 'MDRVSTPGPTPLPGPAGPDIDELRSAFDDLLSDSAEPRDEVGGVRDEQVAALDSAHDLLARALSSLDSAR' A
#
# COMPACT_ATOMS: atom_id res chain seq x y z
N MET A 1 34.00 -21.20 49.89
CA MET A 1 33.44 -20.11 49.06
C MET A 1 32.24 -20.66 48.32
N ASP A 2 31.07 -20.60 48.96
CA ASP A 2 29.80 -21.09 48.44
C ASP A 2 29.32 -20.26 47.25
N ARG A 3 29.01 -20.90 46.13
CA ARG A 3 28.43 -20.25 44.96
C ARG A 3 26.91 -20.25 45.13
N VAL A 4 26.34 -19.11 45.52
CA VAL A 4 24.89 -18.88 45.53
C VAL A 4 24.40 -18.92 44.08
N SER A 5 23.71 -19.98 43.70
CA SER A 5 23.05 -20.11 42.40
C SER A 5 21.65 -19.52 42.54
N THR A 6 21.43 -18.32 42.01
CA THR A 6 20.08 -17.73 41.99
C THR A 6 19.24 -18.41 40.90
N PRO A 7 17.95 -18.69 41.15
CA PRO A 7 17.06 -19.23 40.13
C PRO A 7 16.90 -18.21 38.99
N GLY A 8 17.04 -18.66 37.74
CA GLY A 8 16.81 -17.82 36.56
C GLY A 8 15.33 -17.37 36.48
N PRO A 9 15.05 -16.20 35.88
CA PRO A 9 13.71 -15.65 35.82
C PRO A 9 12.76 -16.55 35.01
N THR A 10 11.59 -16.84 35.57
CA THR A 10 10.48 -17.51 34.87
C THR A 10 10.10 -16.69 33.62
N PRO A 11 10.02 -17.29 32.42
CA PRO A 11 9.60 -16.56 31.24
C PRO A 11 8.18 -16.00 31.46
N LEU A 12 8.03 -14.69 31.27
CA LEU A 12 6.71 -14.07 31.31
C LEU A 12 5.84 -14.68 30.20
N PRO A 13 4.54 -14.87 30.43
CA PRO A 13 3.60 -15.18 29.37
C PRO A 13 3.77 -14.14 28.27
N GLY A 14 4.04 -14.60 27.05
CA GLY A 14 4.08 -13.73 25.88
C GLY A 14 2.72 -13.04 25.70
N PRO A 15 2.67 -11.90 24.99
CA PRO A 15 1.40 -11.28 24.67
C PRO A 15 0.51 -12.32 23.99
N ALA A 16 -0.75 -12.43 24.44
CA ALA A 16 -1.74 -13.21 23.73
C ALA A 16 -1.77 -12.69 22.29
N GLY A 17 -1.64 -13.60 21.32
CA GLY A 17 -1.77 -13.23 19.91
C GLY A 17 -3.10 -12.54 19.66
N PRO A 18 -3.21 -11.72 18.61
CA PRO A 18 -4.47 -11.08 18.25
C PRO A 18 -5.57 -12.12 18.07
N ASP A 19 -6.79 -11.77 18.43
CA ASP A 19 -7.94 -12.66 18.28
C ASP A 19 -8.19 -12.92 16.78
N ILE A 20 -8.05 -14.18 16.38
CA ILE A 20 -8.16 -14.59 14.99
C ILE A 20 -9.58 -14.40 14.47
N ASP A 21 -10.59 -14.55 15.34
CA ASP A 21 -11.98 -14.37 14.94
C ASP A 21 -12.31 -12.89 14.73
N GLU A 22 -11.71 -11.99 15.53
CA GLU A 22 -11.77 -10.54 15.33
C GLU A 22 -11.09 -10.13 14.01
N LEU A 23 -9.91 -10.68 13.73
CA LEU A 23 -9.20 -10.40 12.48
C LEU A 23 -9.98 -10.87 11.24
N ARG A 24 -10.66 -12.02 11.34
CA ARG A 24 -11.51 -12.52 10.26
C ARG A 24 -12.73 -11.62 10.05
N SER A 25 -13.40 -11.22 11.12
CA SER A 25 -14.54 -10.29 11.02
C SER A 25 -14.12 -8.97 10.38
N ALA A 26 -13.01 -8.38 10.82
CA ALA A 26 -12.50 -7.12 10.26
C ALA A 26 -12.11 -7.25 8.77
N PHE A 27 -11.63 -8.43 8.36
CA PHE A 27 -11.32 -8.71 6.96
C PHE A 27 -12.57 -8.88 6.11
N ASP A 28 -13.59 -9.58 6.62
CA ASP A 28 -14.86 -9.78 5.92
C ASP A 28 -15.62 -8.46 5.76
N ASP A 29 -15.58 -7.58 6.76
CA ASP A 29 -16.13 -6.22 6.68
C ASP A 29 -15.40 -5.38 5.62
N LEU A 30 -14.06 -5.44 5.57
CA LEU A 30 -13.27 -4.75 4.55
C LEU A 30 -13.54 -5.29 3.14
N LEU A 31 -13.67 -6.62 2.99
CA LEU A 31 -13.97 -7.25 1.72
C LEU A 31 -15.37 -6.87 1.24
N SER A 32 -16.34 -6.80 2.15
CA SER A 32 -17.70 -6.35 1.84
C SER A 32 -17.75 -4.89 1.41
N ASP A 33 -17.02 -4.00 2.09
CA ASP A 33 -16.87 -2.58 1.72
C ASP A 33 -16.15 -2.40 0.37
N SER A 34 -15.26 -3.34 0.01
CA SER A 34 -14.59 -3.35 -1.30
C SER A 34 -15.46 -3.92 -2.44
N ALA A 35 -16.45 -4.75 -2.10
CA ALA A 35 -17.35 -5.40 -3.04
C ALA A 35 -18.62 -4.58 -3.29
N GLU A 36 -18.85 -3.52 -2.49
CA GLU A 36 -19.75 -2.44 -2.90
C GLU A 36 -19.26 -1.96 -4.27
N PRO A 37 -20.12 -1.99 -5.31
CA PRO A 37 -19.77 -1.39 -6.57
C PRO A 37 -19.63 0.09 -6.28
N ARG A 38 -18.39 0.53 -6.07
CA ARG A 38 -18.04 1.90 -6.41
C ARG A 38 -18.57 2.05 -7.82
N ASP A 39 -19.60 2.87 -7.95
CA ASP A 39 -20.16 3.32 -9.21
C ASP A 39 -19.14 4.25 -9.90
N GLU A 40 -17.86 3.86 -9.88
CA GLU A 40 -16.81 4.26 -10.80
C GLU A 40 -16.91 3.37 -12.05
N VAL A 41 -18.12 3.27 -12.60
CA VAL A 41 -18.28 3.13 -14.04
C VAL A 41 -17.55 4.35 -14.62
N GLY A 42 -16.38 4.26 -15.24
CA GLY A 42 -15.87 3.18 -16.05
C GLY A 42 -15.47 3.84 -17.36
N GLY A 43 -14.21 4.27 -17.45
CA GLY A 43 -13.66 4.87 -18.68
C GLY A 43 -12.65 5.97 -18.38
N VAL A 44 -11.45 5.82 -18.93
CA VAL A 44 -10.53 6.95 -19.10
C VAL A 44 -11.30 8.00 -19.90
N ARG A 45 -11.41 9.21 -19.35
CA ARG A 45 -12.12 10.30 -20.03
C ARG A 45 -11.28 10.74 -21.23
N ASP A 46 -11.93 11.08 -22.34
CA ASP A 46 -11.23 11.57 -23.54
C ASP A 46 -10.31 12.76 -23.22
N GLU A 47 -10.72 13.62 -22.28
CA GLU A 47 -9.91 14.73 -21.76
C GLU A 47 -8.61 14.25 -21.10
N GLN A 48 -8.64 13.13 -20.37
CA GLN A 48 -7.44 12.58 -19.74
C GLN A 48 -6.48 11.99 -20.77
N VAL A 49 -7.00 11.36 -21.83
CA VAL A 49 -6.18 10.88 -22.95
C VAL A 49 -5.57 12.06 -23.70
N ALA A 50 -6.37 13.09 -24.01
CA ALA A 50 -5.90 14.30 -24.68
C ALA A 50 -4.84 15.07 -23.87
N ALA A 51 -5.02 15.14 -22.54
CA ALA A 51 -4.04 15.73 -21.64
C ALA A 51 -2.72 14.94 -21.63
N LEU A 52 -2.81 13.60 -21.63
CA LEU A 52 -1.62 12.73 -21.67
C LEU A 52 -0.88 12.84 -23.00
N ASP A 53 -1.59 12.86 -24.14
CA ASP A 53 -1.00 13.04 -25.46
C ASP A 53 -0.31 14.41 -25.59
N SER A 54 -0.94 15.47 -25.07
CA SER A 54 -0.36 16.81 -25.03
C SER A 54 0.93 16.85 -24.19
N ALA A 55 0.94 16.14 -23.06
CA ALA A 55 2.13 16.03 -22.22
C ALA A 55 3.26 15.25 -22.91
N HIS A 56 2.94 14.20 -23.66
CA HIS A 56 3.91 13.45 -24.46
C HIS A 56 4.52 14.31 -25.58
N ASP A 57 3.70 15.07 -26.31
CA ASP A 57 4.19 15.97 -27.36
C ASP A 57 5.10 17.06 -26.80
N LEU A 58 4.74 17.63 -25.64
CA LEU A 58 5.57 18.61 -24.94
C LEU A 58 6.94 18.00 -24.57
N LEU A 59 6.94 16.79 -24.01
CA LEU A 59 8.16 16.09 -23.62
C LEU A 59 9.06 15.79 -24.83
N ALA A 60 8.49 15.30 -25.93
CA ALA A 60 9.23 15.03 -27.16
C ALA A 60 9.90 16.29 -27.71
N ARG A 61 9.19 17.43 -27.70
CA ARG A 61 9.74 18.72 -28.14
C ARG A 61 10.87 19.22 -27.22
N ALA A 62 10.72 19.07 -25.91
CA ALA A 62 11.76 19.43 -24.95
C ALA A 62 13.03 18.60 -25.15
N LEU A 63 12.90 17.29 -25.35
CA LEU A 63 14.03 16.39 -25.60
C LEU A 63 14.71 16.69 -26.94
N SER A 64 13.95 16.93 -28.00
CA SER A 64 14.50 17.33 -29.31
C SER A 64 15.23 18.67 -29.24
N SER A 65 14.69 19.64 -28.49
CA SER A 65 15.36 20.92 -28.26
C SER A 65 16.65 20.76 -27.46
N LEU A 66 16.68 19.87 -26.46
CA LEU A 66 17.88 19.58 -25.68
C LEU A 66 18.96 18.91 -26.52
N ASP A 67 18.58 17.96 -27.36
CA ASP A 67 19.49 17.27 -28.29
C ASP A 67 20.07 18.26 -29.32
N SER A 68 19.23 19.15 -29.85
CA SER A 68 19.67 20.20 -30.80
C SER A 68 20.58 21.26 -30.17
N ALA A 69 20.54 21.42 -28.84
CA ALA A 69 21.36 22.36 -28.10
C ALA A 69 22.72 21.78 -27.65
N ARG A 70 22.97 20.49 -27.93
CA ARG A 70 24.18 19.76 -27.58
C ARG A 70 25.18 19.73 -28.73
#